data_AF-A0A0L7R141-F1
#
_entry.id   AF-A0A0L7R141-F1
#
_cell.length_a   1.000
_cell.length_b   1.000
_cell.length_c   1.000
_cell.angle_alpha   90.00
_cell.angle_beta   90.00
_cell.angle_gamma   90.00
#
_symmetry.space_group_name_H-M   'P 1'
#
loop_
_entity.id
_entity.type
_entity.pdbx_description
1 polymer ?
#
loop_
_entity_poly.entity_id
_entity_poly.type
_entity_poly.pdbx_seq_one_letter_code
_entity_poly.pdbx_strand_id
1 'polypeptide(L)'
;MASMHIDYPNYTIKFDFIIEKLLILTKKRYNETNLINNYLCELNDLDYRYVTISNNDVIQLLIKQLCTIIIPAETTLVQNHCKLLTNLIQNNVKFEEETFTFSKRWIIKVFKFASPLVHNNVILSLKSILMNEQFDDMNHVSINIF
;
A
#
# COMPACT_ATOMS: atom_id res chain seq x y z
N MET A 1 -39.08 3.07 -2.02
CA MET A 1 -37.69 2.73 -2.41
C MET A 1 -36.87 3.99 -2.29
N ALA A 2 -36.11 4.14 -1.20
CA ALA A 2 -35.22 5.29 -1.02
C ALA A 2 -33.99 5.07 -1.91
N SER A 3 -33.77 6.02 -2.82
CA SER A 3 -32.55 6.07 -3.62
C SER A 3 -31.37 6.28 -2.66
N MET A 4 -30.51 5.27 -2.52
CA MET A 4 -29.22 5.44 -1.87
C MET A 4 -28.39 6.37 -2.77
N HIS A 5 -28.43 7.67 -2.48
CA HIS A 5 -27.38 8.59 -2.88
C HIS A 5 -26.11 8.15 -2.15
N ILE A 6 -25.39 7.20 -2.74
CA ILE A 6 -24.05 6.85 -2.29
C ILE A 6 -23.18 8.06 -2.68
N ASP A 7 -22.61 8.73 -1.67
CA ASP A 7 -21.68 9.86 -1.82
C ASP A 7 -20.37 9.41 -2.48
N TYR A 8 -20.44 8.98 -3.74
CA TYR A 8 -19.33 8.52 -4.55
C TYR A 8 -18.16 9.53 -4.66
N PRO A 9 -18.38 10.87 -4.70
CA PRO A 9 -17.27 11.83 -4.67
C PRO A 9 -16.47 11.79 -3.36
N ASN A 10 -17.11 11.41 -2.25
CA ASN A 10 -16.54 11.55 -0.91
C ASN A 10 -15.36 10.58 -0.69
N TYR A 11 -15.47 9.33 -1.13
CA TYR A 11 -14.40 8.35 -0.91
C TYR A 11 -13.12 8.67 -1.69
N THR A 12 -13.24 9.11 -2.94
CA THR A 12 -12.08 9.50 -3.76
C THR A 12 -11.44 10.77 -3.20
N ILE A 13 -12.23 11.80 -2.88
CA ILE A 13 -11.71 13.04 -2.27
C ILE A 13 -11.02 12.73 -0.93
N LYS A 14 -11.61 11.86 -0.11
CA LYS A 14 -11.03 11.45 1.17
C LYS A 14 -9.75 10.65 0.98
N PHE A 15 -9.71 9.74 0.01
CA PHE A 15 -8.51 9.00 -0.36
C PHE A 15 -7.38 9.97 -0.73
N ASP A 16 -7.62 10.87 -1.69
CA ASP A 16 -6.64 11.84 -2.16
C ASP A 16 -6.14 12.74 -1.01
N PHE A 17 -7.06 13.22 -0.17
CA PHE A 17 -6.72 14.01 1.01
C PHE A 17 -5.79 13.25 1.96
N ILE A 18 -6.10 11.98 2.28
CA ILE A 18 -5.28 11.18 3.19
C ILE A 18 -3.91 10.91 2.58
N ILE A 19 -3.84 10.60 1.28
CA ILE A 19 -2.57 10.40 0.55
C ILE A 19 -1.70 11.65 0.63
N GLU A 20 -2.26 12.83 0.37
CA GLU A 20 -1.54 14.12 0.49
C GLU A 20 -1.02 14.35 1.91
N LYS A 21 -1.84 14.09 2.94
CA LYS A 21 -1.41 14.21 4.34
C LYS A 21 -0.26 13.27 4.64
N LEU A 22 -0.37 12.00 4.25
CA LEU A 22 0.69 11.02 4.46
C LEU A 22 2.00 11.45 3.79
N LEU A 23 1.96 11.92 2.54
CA LEU A 23 3.15 12.40 1.82
C LEU A 23 3.85 13.59 2.50
N ILE A 24 3.09 14.47 3.15
CA ILE A 24 3.66 15.59 3.92
C ILE A 24 4.33 15.04 5.18
N LEU A 25 3.66 14.13 5.89
CA LEU A 25 4.15 13.56 7.14
C LEU A 25 5.43 12.73 6.93
N THR A 26 5.47 11.90 5.90
CA THR A 26 6.62 11.04 5.57
C THR A 26 7.86 11.81 5.10
N LYS A 27 7.71 13.06 4.62
CA LYS A 27 8.84 13.94 4.26
C LYS A 27 9.47 14.65 5.44
N LYS A 28 8.75 14.79 6.56
CA LYS A 28 9.27 15.51 7.74
C LYS A 28 10.33 14.66 8.44
N ARG A 29 11.32 15.33 9.04
CA ARG A 29 12.38 14.70 9.83
C ARG A 29 11.95 14.27 11.24
N TYR A 30 10.75 14.67 11.68
CA TYR A 30 10.24 14.37 13.01
C TYR A 30 9.37 13.11 12.98
N ASN A 31 9.53 12.28 14.01
CA ASN A 31 8.90 10.96 14.11
C ASN A 31 7.40 11.10 14.47
N GLU A 32 6.56 11.46 13.50
CA GLU A 32 5.10 11.57 13.66
C GLU A 32 4.40 10.21 13.41
N THR A 33 5.00 9.10 13.84
CA THR A 33 4.56 7.72 13.51
C THR A 33 3.16 7.40 13.99
N ASN A 34 2.73 7.93 15.14
CA ASN A 34 1.34 7.80 15.61
C ASN A 34 0.35 8.47 14.65
N LEU A 35 0.69 9.66 14.14
CA LEU A 35 -0.19 10.39 13.22
C LEU A 35 -0.23 9.72 11.86
N ILE A 36 0.92 9.25 11.36
CA ILE A 36 1.01 8.41 10.16
C ILE A 36 0.13 7.17 10.32
N ASN A 37 0.20 6.49 11.47
CA ASN A 37 -0.59 5.30 11.73
C ASN A 37 -2.10 5.58 11.70
N ASN A 38 -2.54 6.72 12.27
CA ASN A 38 -3.95 7.11 12.24
C ASN A 38 -4.45 7.31 10.80
N TYR A 39 -3.69 8.05 9.99
CA TYR A 39 -4.03 8.23 8.58
C TYR A 39 -3.99 6.91 7.79
N LEU A 40 -3.06 6.01 8.09
CA LEU A 40 -3.04 4.67 7.48
C LEU A 40 -4.27 3.84 7.89
N CYS A 41 -4.73 3.90 9.15
CA CYS A 41 -5.98 3.27 9.57
C CYS A 41 -7.15 3.81 8.75
N GLU A 42 -7.30 5.14 8.69
CA GLU A 42 -8.38 5.78 7.93
C GLU A 42 -8.36 5.39 6.45
N LEU A 43 -7.17 5.34 5.84
CA LEU A 43 -6.98 4.93 4.45
C LEU A 43 -7.40 3.48 4.23
N ASN A 44 -7.02 2.60 5.16
CA ASN A 44 -7.31 1.17 5.12
C ASN A 44 -8.78 0.82 5.36
N ASP A 45 -9.55 1.73 5.96
CA ASP A 45 -10.96 1.56 6.27
C ASP A 45 -11.87 2.17 5.19
N LEU A 46 -11.29 2.79 4.15
CA LEU A 46 -12.05 3.21 2.98
C LEU A 46 -12.59 1.99 2.22
N ASP A 47 -13.77 2.17 1.62
CA ASP A 47 -14.31 1.20 0.68
C ASP A 47 -13.73 1.47 -0.71
N TYR A 48 -12.67 0.75 -1.05
CA TYR A 48 -11.94 0.90 -2.30
C TYR A 48 -12.79 0.63 -3.55
N ARG A 49 -13.95 -0.03 -3.43
CA ARG A 49 -14.91 -0.20 -4.54
C ARG A 49 -15.43 1.14 -5.07
N TYR A 50 -15.35 2.19 -4.25
CA TYR A 50 -15.80 3.55 -4.58
C TYR A 50 -14.65 4.57 -4.67
N VAL A 51 -13.40 4.10 -4.68
CA VAL A 51 -12.22 4.96 -4.83
C VAL A 51 -11.72 4.90 -6.27
N THR A 52 -11.64 6.07 -6.91
CA THR A 52 -11.04 6.21 -8.24
C THR A 52 -9.61 6.69 -8.09
N ILE A 53 -8.65 5.80 -8.34
CA ILE A 53 -7.22 6.11 -8.26
C ILE A 53 -6.80 6.76 -9.57
N SER A 54 -6.67 8.09 -9.56
CA SER A 54 -6.33 8.88 -10.75
C SER A 54 -4.83 9.14 -10.90
N ASN A 55 -4.07 9.16 -9.80
CA ASN A 55 -2.65 9.50 -9.80
C ASN A 55 -1.81 8.37 -9.18
N ASN A 56 -1.37 7.43 -10.03
CA ASN A 56 -0.57 6.30 -9.59
C ASN A 56 0.79 6.74 -9.04
N ASP A 57 1.47 7.69 -9.69
CA ASP A 57 2.81 8.16 -9.32
C ASP A 57 2.90 8.64 -7.86
N VAL A 58 1.85 9.33 -7.41
CA VAL A 58 1.72 9.83 -6.04
C VAL A 58 1.61 8.66 -5.04
N ILE A 59 0.89 7.59 -5.40
CA ILE A 59 0.82 6.37 -4.59
C ILE A 59 2.17 5.66 -4.59
N GLN A 60 2.82 5.50 -5.74
CA GLN A 60 4.15 4.89 -5.84
C GLN A 60 5.16 5.61 -4.93
N LEU A 61 5.16 6.94 -4.95
CA LEU A 61 6.00 7.77 -4.08
C LEU A 61 5.70 7.53 -2.60
N LEU A 62 4.42 7.53 -2.22
CA LEU A 62 4.02 7.30 -0.83
C LEU A 62 4.48 5.93 -0.34
N ILE A 63 4.27 4.87 -1.13
CA ILE A 63 4.68 3.51 -0.76
C ILE A 63 6.20 3.44 -0.54
N LYS A 64 7.00 4.01 -1.44
CA LYS A 64 8.46 4.08 -1.29
C LYS A 64 8.89 4.81 -0.01
N GLN A 65 8.22 5.92 0.32
CA GLN A 65 8.49 6.66 1.55
C GLN A 65 8.11 5.88 2.81
N LEU A 66 6.94 5.23 2.84
CA LEU A 66 6.50 4.38 3.95
C LEU A 66 7.46 3.19 4.17
N CYS A 67 7.89 2.53 3.09
CA CYS A 67 8.91 1.47 3.14
C CYS A 67 10.26 1.96 3.69
N THR A 68 10.55 3.25 3.62
CA THR A 68 11.79 3.83 4.15
C THR A 68 11.68 4.09 5.65
N ILE A 69 10.54 4.60 6.11
CA ILE A 69 10.40 5.09 7.50
C ILE A 69 9.87 4.03 8.47
N ILE A 70 9.00 3.11 8.03
CA ILE A 70 8.37 2.14 8.94
C ILE A 70 9.38 1.06 9.32
N ILE A 71 9.70 0.96 10.61
CA ILE A 71 10.67 -0.02 11.11
C ILE A 71 9.97 -1.28 11.65
N PRO A 72 10.64 -2.45 11.65
CA PRO A 72 10.04 -3.72 12.09
C PRO A 72 9.51 -3.73 13.53
N ALA A 73 10.02 -2.87 14.41
CA ALA A 73 9.58 -2.76 15.80
C ALA A 73 8.17 -2.14 15.95
N GLU A 74 7.70 -1.38 14.96
CA GLU A 74 6.42 -0.67 14.99
C GLU A 74 5.28 -1.56 14.52
N THR A 75 4.90 -2.50 15.39
CA THR A 75 3.93 -3.58 15.10
C THR A 75 2.65 -3.07 14.41
N THR A 76 2.02 -2.02 14.94
CA THR A 76 0.77 -1.46 14.39
C THR A 76 0.96 -0.81 13.02
N LEU A 77 2.04 -0.04 12.83
CA LEU A 77 2.39 0.56 11.54
C LEU A 77 2.68 -0.50 10.49
N VAL A 78 3.41 -1.55 10.86
CA VAL A 78 3.68 -2.67 9.97
C VAL A 78 2.37 -3.33 9.51
N GLN A 79 1.45 -3.60 10.43
CA GLN A 79 0.15 -4.20 10.12
C GLN A 79 -0.66 -3.31 9.15
N ASN A 80 -0.74 -2.02 9.46
CA ASN A 80 -1.48 -1.07 8.64
C ASN A 80 -0.84 -0.85 7.27
N HIS A 81 0.49 -0.81 7.18
CA HIS A 81 1.14 -0.71 5.88
C HIS A 81 0.94 -1.98 5.05
N CYS A 82 1.02 -3.17 5.65
CA CYS A 82 0.71 -4.43 4.95
C CYS A 82 -0.73 -4.47 4.44
N LYS A 83 -1.70 -4.00 5.23
CA LYS A 83 -3.11 -3.88 4.82
C LYS A 83 -3.24 -2.91 3.64
N LEU A 84 -2.55 -1.76 3.68
CA LEU A 84 -2.55 -0.79 2.58
C LEU A 84 -2.04 -1.41 1.28
N LEU A 85 -0.87 -2.05 1.32
CA LEU A 85 -0.27 -2.71 0.15
C LEU A 85 -1.25 -3.72 -0.46
N THR A 86 -1.88 -4.53 0.39
CA THR A 86 -2.87 -5.53 -0.02
C THR A 86 -4.09 -4.87 -0.67
N ASN A 87 -4.66 -3.84 -0.02
CA ASN A 87 -5.83 -3.11 -0.52
C ASN A 87 -5.57 -2.47 -1.88
N LEU A 88 -4.43 -1.79 -2.06
CA LEU A 88 -4.08 -1.15 -3.33
C LEU A 88 -4.00 -2.17 -4.46
N ILE A 89 -3.28 -3.27 -4.24
CA ILE A 89 -3.07 -4.30 -5.27
C ILE A 89 -4.38 -5.00 -5.63
N GLN A 90 -5.19 -5.35 -4.63
CA GLN A 90 -6.51 -5.96 -4.86
C GLN A 90 -7.47 -5.04 -5.61
N ASN A 91 -7.21 -3.73 -5.59
CA ASN A 91 -7.96 -2.72 -6.33
C ASN A 91 -7.18 -2.22 -7.56
N ASN A 92 -6.43 -3.12 -8.20
CA ASN A 92 -5.79 -2.94 -9.50
C ASN A 92 -4.70 -1.85 -9.57
N VAL A 93 -4.13 -1.44 -8.43
CA VAL A 93 -2.93 -0.60 -8.43
C VAL A 93 -1.73 -1.45 -8.82
N LYS A 94 -1.14 -1.16 -9.97
CA LYS A 94 0.09 -1.81 -10.45
C LYS A 94 1.30 -1.07 -9.88
N PHE A 95 2.21 -1.82 -9.28
CA PHE A 95 3.47 -1.27 -8.81
C PHE A 95 4.49 -1.24 -9.93
N GLU A 96 5.14 -0.11 -10.05
CA GLU A 96 6.31 0.03 -10.91
C GLU A 96 7.47 -0.82 -10.36
N GLU A 97 8.41 -1.19 -11.21
CA GLU A 97 9.56 -2.04 -10.87
C GLU A 97 10.32 -1.54 -9.62
N GLU A 98 10.52 -0.22 -9.53
CA GLU A 98 11.21 0.40 -8.40
C GLU A 98 10.39 0.23 -7.11
N THR A 99 9.10 0.59 -7.12
CA THR A 99 8.21 0.48 -5.95
C THR A 99 8.05 -0.96 -5.49
N PHE A 100 7.95 -1.90 -6.43
CA PHE A 100 7.96 -3.33 -6.14
C PHE A 100 9.25 -3.75 -5.44
N THR A 101 10.41 -3.33 -5.96
CA THR A 101 11.71 -3.65 -5.37
C THR A 101 11.84 -3.11 -3.95
N PHE A 102 11.41 -1.87 -3.71
CA PHE A 102 11.39 -1.26 -2.38
C PHE A 102 10.47 -2.04 -1.43
N SER A 103 9.25 -2.34 -1.86
CA SER A 103 8.25 -3.04 -1.06
C SER A 103 8.71 -4.46 -0.71
N LYS A 104 9.27 -5.20 -1.68
CA LYS A 104 9.84 -6.53 -1.46
C LYS A 104 10.97 -6.51 -0.44
N ARG A 105 11.91 -5.57 -0.57
CA ARG A 105 13.02 -5.41 0.39
C ARG A 105 12.51 -5.09 1.80
N TRP A 106 11.53 -4.19 1.90
CA TRP A 106 10.90 -3.85 3.18
C TRP A 106 10.19 -5.05 3.80
N ILE A 107 9.40 -5.80 3.04
CA ILE A 107 8.71 -7.01 3.51
C ILE A 107 9.70 -8.04 4.06
N ILE A 108 10.79 -8.32 3.35
CA ILE A 108 11.82 -9.29 3.81
C ILE A 108 12.44 -8.81 5.12
N LYS A 109 12.75 -7.52 5.23
CA LYS A 109 13.29 -6.91 6.46
C LYS A 109 12.30 -7.06 7.61
N VAL A 110 11.04 -6.72 7.41
CA VAL A 110 10.00 -6.85 8.44
C VAL A 110 9.79 -8.31 8.84
N PHE A 111 9.68 -9.22 7.88
CA PHE A 111 9.51 -10.65 8.17
C PHE A 111 10.64 -11.21 9.04
N LYS A 112 11.88 -10.72 8.87
CA LYS A 112 13.04 -11.18 9.62
C LYS A 112 13.12 -10.62 11.04
N PHE A 113 12.65 -9.39 11.26
CA PHE A 113 12.96 -8.62 12.47
C PHE A 113 11.74 -8.17 13.28
N ALA A 114 10.53 -8.27 12.73
CA ALA A 114 9.32 -7.86 13.43
C ALA A 114 8.81 -8.92 14.40
N SER A 115 7.85 -8.53 15.24
CA SER A 115 7.13 -9.45 16.11
C SER A 115 6.36 -10.50 15.28
N PRO A 116 6.32 -11.78 15.69
CA PRO A 116 5.50 -12.80 15.04
C PRO A 116 4.02 -12.43 14.85
N LEU A 117 3.50 -11.51 15.68
CA LEU A 117 2.13 -10.98 15.60
C LEU A 117 1.78 -10.36 14.24
N VAL A 118 2.77 -9.89 13.46
CA VAL A 118 2.54 -9.27 12.16
C VAL A 118 2.79 -10.21 10.98
N HIS A 119 3.29 -11.43 11.21
CA HIS A 119 3.73 -12.32 10.14
C HIS A 119 2.61 -12.67 9.17
N ASN A 120 1.38 -12.86 9.66
CA ASN A 120 0.23 -13.10 8.79
C ASN A 120 -0.02 -11.91 7.85
N ASN A 121 0.05 -10.67 8.37
CA ASN A 121 -0.10 -9.47 7.54
C ASN A 121 1.02 -9.38 6.49
N VAL A 122 2.26 -9.70 6.88
CA VAL A 122 3.43 -9.66 6.00
C VAL A 122 3.35 -10.72 4.89
N ILE A 123 2.88 -11.93 5.21
CA ILE A 123 2.71 -13.01 4.22
C ILE A 123 1.60 -12.65 3.24
N LEU A 124 0.48 -12.09 3.71
CA LEU A 124 -0.62 -11.65 2.85
C LEU A 124 -0.21 -10.50 1.92
N SER A 125 0.54 -9.52 2.42
CA SER A 125 1.05 -8.43 1.59
C SER A 125 2.09 -8.94 0.60
N LEU A 126 2.97 -9.86 1.00
CA LEU A 126 3.93 -10.50 0.09
C LEU A 126 3.21 -11.25 -1.03
N LYS A 127 2.22 -12.08 -0.70
CA LYS A 127 1.41 -12.79 -1.70
C LYS A 127 0.78 -11.81 -2.68
N SER A 128 0.20 -10.72 -2.17
CA SER A 128 -0.42 -9.70 -3.02
C SER A 128 0.60 -9.05 -3.96
N ILE A 129 1.77 -8.67 -3.46
CA ILE A 129 2.85 -8.09 -4.26
C ILE A 129 3.34 -9.06 -5.33
N LEU A 130 3.49 -10.35 -5.02
CA LEU A 130 3.89 -11.36 -6.00
C LEU A 130 2.79 -11.64 -7.05
N MET A 131 1.52 -11.38 -6.72
CA MET A 131 0.40 -11.48 -7.67
C MET A 131 0.16 -10.18 -8.45
N ASN A 132 0.82 -9.09 -8.10
CA ASN A 132 0.84 -7.89 -8.93
C ASN A 132 1.60 -8.23 -10.22
N GLU A 133 1.04 -7.86 -11.37
CA GLU A 133 1.29 -8.37 -12.74
C GLU A 133 2.76 -8.56 -13.20
N GLN A 134 3.75 -8.16 -12.42
CA GLN A 134 5.16 -8.46 -12.66
C GLN A 134 5.47 -9.97 -12.77
N PHE A 135 4.62 -10.84 -12.23
CA PHE A 135 4.73 -12.30 -12.44
C PHE A 135 3.98 -12.81 -13.68
N ASP A 136 2.98 -12.09 -14.19
CA ASP A 136 2.32 -12.46 -15.45
C ASP A 136 3.25 -12.21 -16.66
N ASP A 137 4.11 -11.19 -16.59
CA ASP A 137 5.12 -10.92 -17.62
C ASP A 137 6.22 -12.02 -17.70
N MET A 138 6.49 -12.77 -16.63
CA MET A 138 7.39 -13.92 -16.71
C MET A 138 6.82 -15.06 -17.55
N ASN A 139 5.49 -15.14 -17.71
CA ASN A 139 4.85 -16.10 -18.61
C ASN A 139 4.90 -15.62 -20.07
N HIS A 140 5.08 -14.32 -20.34
CA HIS A 140 5.19 -13.77 -21.69
C HIS A 140 6.60 -13.85 -22.31
N VAL A 141 7.64 -14.15 -21.53
CA VAL A 141 9.00 -14.43 -22.06
C VAL A 141 9.11 -15.85 -22.63
N SER A 142 8.08 -16.69 -22.46
CA SER A 142 7.96 -17.96 -23.15
C SER A 142 7.15 -17.77 -24.43
N ILE A 143 7.77 -18.06 -25.58
CA ILE A 143 7.20 -18.09 -26.94
C ILE A 143 7.41 -16.79 -27.74
N ASN A 144 8.65 -16.55 -28.16
CA ASN A 144 8.97 -16.07 -29.52
C ASN A 144 10.42 -16.45 -29.86
N ILE A 145 10.69 -17.75 -29.79
CA ILE A 145 11.82 -18.37 -30.49
C ILE A 145 11.19 -19.39 -31.43
N PHE A 146 10.82 -18.95 -32.63
CA PHE A 146 10.91 -19.68 -33.91
C PHE A 146 10.54 -18.72 -35.04
#